data_AF-A0A519SZM7-F1
#
_entry.id   AF-A0A519SZM7-F1
#
_cell.length_a   1.000
_cell.length_b   1.000
_cell.length_c   1.000
_cell.angle_alpha   90.00
_cell.angle_beta   90.00
_cell.angle_gamma   90.00
#
_symmetry.space_group_name_H-M   'P 1'
#
loop_
_entity.id
_entity.type
_entity.pdbx_description
1 polymer ?
#
loop_
_entity_poly.entity_id
_entity_poly.type
_entity_poly.pdbx_seq_one_letter_code
_entity_poly.pdbx_strand_id
1 'polypeptide(L)'
;YHVTRAIGTGGNINKIYSISPASPNKPVTRRSVQAILDRLGAMSMNERVNVAMLNPDRADVIVPAGQIYLSAMEWAGISSMIVPDIGLKDGMLQALFEQYFDEISPTVHPSILPVADVENGPLV
;
A
#
# COMPACT_ATOMS: atom_id res chain seq x y z
N TYR A 1 -14.41 10.91 -19.00
CA TYR A 1 -13.24 11.05 -18.09
C TYR A 1 -12.14 10.14 -18.59
N HIS A 2 -10.89 10.61 -18.66
CA HIS A 2 -9.73 9.81 -19.07
C HIS A 2 -8.82 9.62 -17.87
N VAL A 3 -8.61 8.37 -17.42
CA VAL A 3 -7.72 8.09 -16.30
C VAL A 3 -6.27 8.16 -16.78
N THR A 4 -5.45 8.98 -16.14
CA THR A 4 -4.06 9.22 -16.58
C THR A 4 -3.02 8.49 -15.72
N ARG A 5 -3.38 8.08 -14.50
CA ARG A 5 -2.45 7.53 -13.50
C ARG A 5 -3.15 6.52 -12.61
N ALA A 6 -2.42 5.48 -12.23
CA ALA A 6 -2.83 4.52 -11.20
C ALA A 6 -1.94 4.66 -9.96
N ILE A 7 -2.56 4.61 -8.79
CA ILE A 7 -1.88 4.56 -7.49
C ILE A 7 -2.46 3.35 -6.75
N GLY A 8 -1.59 2.43 -6.35
CA GLY A 8 -1.96 1.25 -5.58
C GLY A 8 -1.41 1.37 -4.17
N THR A 9 -2.27 1.27 -3.17
CA THR A 9 -1.88 1.27 -1.74
C THR A 9 -2.42 0.02 -1.04
N GLY A 10 -1.78 -0.35 0.07
CA GLY A 10 -2.19 -1.47 0.92
C GLY A 10 -1.23 -2.67 0.88
N GLY A 11 -1.44 -3.62 1.79
CA GLY A 11 -0.46 -4.68 2.06
C GLY A 11 -0.16 -5.59 0.88
N ASN A 12 -1.17 -5.97 0.09
CA ASN A 12 -0.99 -6.89 -1.04
C ASN A 12 -0.17 -6.26 -2.16
N ILE A 13 -0.52 -5.03 -2.58
CA ILE A 13 0.24 -4.36 -3.62
C ILE A 13 1.66 -3.99 -3.16
N ASN A 14 1.85 -3.61 -1.89
CA ASN A 14 3.19 -3.36 -1.36
C ASN A 14 4.06 -4.61 -1.42
N LYS A 15 3.50 -5.79 -1.08
CA LYS A 15 4.24 -7.05 -1.17
C LYS A 15 4.54 -7.43 -2.62
N ILE A 16 3.57 -7.32 -3.54
CA ILE A 16 3.79 -7.56 -4.98
C ILE A 16 4.88 -6.61 -5.50
N TYR A 17 4.82 -5.34 -5.15
CA TYR A 17 5.81 -4.32 -5.53
C TYR A 17 7.21 -4.68 -5.02
N SER A 18 7.34 -5.12 -3.76
CA SER A 18 8.61 -5.54 -3.16
C SER A 18 9.25 -6.77 -3.81
N ILE A 19 8.45 -7.62 -4.45
CA ILE A 19 8.91 -8.80 -5.20
C ILE A 19 9.25 -8.41 -6.65
N SER A 20 8.74 -7.27 -7.12
CA SER A 20 8.94 -6.82 -8.50
C SER A 20 10.39 -6.39 -8.76
N PRO A 21 10.86 -6.49 -10.01
CA PRO A 21 12.18 -6.00 -10.40
C PRO A 21 12.25 -4.46 -10.48
N ALA A 22 11.17 -3.73 -10.17
CA ALA A 22 11.17 -2.28 -10.24
C ALA A 22 12.17 -1.69 -9.23
N SER A 23 12.98 -0.73 -9.68
CA SER A 23 13.83 0.03 -8.76
C SER A 23 12.96 0.77 -7.73
N PRO A 24 13.49 1.06 -6.53
CA PRO A 24 12.79 1.87 -5.53
C PRO A 24 12.20 3.14 -6.15
N ASN A 25 10.97 3.49 -5.77
CA ASN A 25 10.23 4.66 -6.27
C ASN A 25 9.95 4.69 -7.78
N LYS A 26 10.04 3.57 -8.50
CA LYS A 26 9.62 3.49 -9.92
C LYS A 26 8.25 2.84 -10.06
N PRO A 27 7.41 3.25 -11.02
CA PRO A 27 6.14 2.59 -11.26
C PRO A 27 6.31 1.10 -11.60
N VAL A 28 5.45 0.25 -11.05
CA VAL A 28 5.35 -1.15 -11.45
C VAL A 28 4.49 -1.26 -12.69
N THR A 29 4.90 -2.07 -13.67
CA THR A 29 4.13 -2.25 -14.91
C THR A 29 3.07 -3.34 -14.74
N ARG A 30 1.95 -3.24 -15.47
CA ARG A 30 0.90 -4.27 -15.51
C ARG A 30 1.48 -5.65 -15.85
N ARG A 31 2.42 -5.70 -16.79
CA ARG A 31 3.14 -6.92 -17.18
C ARG A 31 3.96 -7.49 -16.03
N SER A 32 4.65 -6.64 -15.26
CA SER A 32 5.41 -7.09 -14.09
C SER A 32 4.50 -7.65 -13.01
N VAL A 33 3.35 -7.00 -12.75
CA VAL A 33 2.35 -7.51 -11.80
C VAL A 33 1.86 -8.88 -12.27
N GLN A 34 1.46 -9.01 -13.54
CA GLN A 34 1.02 -10.29 -14.11
C GLN A 34 2.06 -11.39 -13.93
N ALA A 35 3.33 -11.14 -14.29
CA ALA A 35 4.39 -12.14 -14.19
C ALA A 35 4.61 -12.62 -12.75
N ILE A 36 4.47 -11.73 -11.76
CA ILE A 36 4.57 -12.09 -10.34
C ILE A 36 3.38 -12.96 -9.93
N LEU A 37 2.17 -12.60 -10.36
CA LEU A 37 0.97 -13.37 -10.04
C LEU A 37 0.96 -14.74 -10.71
N ASP A 38 1.46 -14.86 -11.93
CA ASP A 38 1.60 -16.15 -12.62
C ASP A 38 2.59 -17.05 -11.86
N ARG A 39 3.74 -16.48 -11.45
CA ARG A 39 4.73 -17.19 -10.63
C ARG A 39 4.16 -17.64 -9.29
N LEU A 40 3.45 -16.77 -8.57
CA LEU A 40 2.81 -17.12 -7.30
C LEU A 40 1.66 -18.10 -7.50
N GLY A 41 0.91 -17.98 -8.58
CA GLY A 41 -0.20 -18.85 -8.95
C GLY A 41 0.24 -20.29 -9.18
N ALA A 42 1.42 -20.49 -9.78
CA ALA A 42 2.02 -21.80 -10.01
C ALA A 42 2.61 -22.45 -8.74
N MET A 43 2.78 -21.70 -7.65
CA MET A 43 3.27 -22.22 -6.37
C MET A 43 2.13 -22.81 -5.53
N SER A 44 2.42 -23.92 -4.86
CA SER A 44 1.62 -24.43 -3.75
C SER A 44 1.63 -23.46 -2.57
N MET A 45 0.67 -23.62 -1.64
CA MET A 45 0.60 -22.79 -0.44
C MET A 45 1.90 -22.83 0.38
N ASN A 46 2.48 -24.03 0.56
CA ASN A 46 3.75 -24.19 1.27
C ASN A 46 4.90 -23.50 0.56
N GLU A 47 4.95 -23.54 -0.77
CA GLU A 47 5.99 -22.83 -1.54
C GLU A 47 5.81 -21.31 -1.46
N ARG A 48 4.57 -20.80 -1.48
CA ARG A 48 4.31 -19.38 -1.28
C ARG A 48 4.82 -18.88 0.06
N VAL A 49 4.61 -19.64 1.13
CA VAL A 49 5.09 -19.28 2.47
C VAL A 49 6.62 -19.42 2.55
N ASN A 50 7.17 -20.56 2.16
CA ASN A 50 8.58 -20.89 2.44
C ASN A 50 9.56 -20.37 1.37
N VAL A 51 9.17 -20.34 0.10
CA VAL A 51 10.02 -19.91 -1.02
C VAL A 51 9.81 -18.44 -1.34
N ALA A 52 8.55 -17.99 -1.40
CA ALA A 52 8.24 -16.58 -1.67
C ALA A 52 8.20 -15.71 -0.41
N MET A 53 8.47 -16.28 0.78
CA MET A 53 8.53 -15.57 2.06
C MET A 53 7.29 -14.70 2.29
N LEU A 54 6.12 -15.28 2.01
CA LEU A 54 4.82 -14.68 2.28
C LEU A 54 4.35 -15.12 3.66
N ASN A 55 3.75 -14.19 4.39
CA ASN A 55 3.03 -14.59 5.59
C ASN A 55 1.85 -15.51 5.20
N PRO A 56 1.50 -16.52 6.01
CA PRO A 56 0.44 -17.47 5.66
C PRO A 56 -0.91 -16.82 5.33
N ASP A 57 -1.30 -15.78 6.07
CA ASP A 57 -2.50 -14.95 5.86
C ASP A 57 -2.49 -14.12 4.56
N ARG A 58 -1.34 -14.03 3.89
CA ARG A 58 -1.20 -13.36 2.59
C ARG A 58 -1.06 -14.35 1.45
N ALA A 59 -0.45 -15.50 1.69
CA ALA A 59 -0.18 -16.49 0.65
C ALA A 59 -1.47 -17.03 0.00
N ASP A 60 -2.57 -17.03 0.73
CA ASP A 60 -3.92 -17.38 0.28
C ASP A 60 -4.59 -16.26 -0.53
N VAL A 61 -4.46 -15.00 -0.08
CA VAL A 61 -5.19 -13.85 -0.67
C VAL A 61 -4.41 -13.03 -1.71
N ILE A 62 -3.09 -13.15 -1.79
CA ILE A 62 -2.28 -12.25 -2.62
C ILE A 62 -2.57 -12.40 -4.12
N VAL A 63 -2.84 -13.62 -4.58
CA VAL A 63 -3.17 -13.89 -5.99
C VAL A 63 -4.52 -13.30 -6.36
N PRO A 64 -5.64 -13.59 -5.66
CA PRO A 64 -6.92 -12.96 -5.98
C PRO A 64 -6.90 -11.44 -5.81
N ALA A 65 -6.23 -10.90 -4.78
CA ALA A 65 -6.05 -9.45 -4.64
C ALA A 65 -5.29 -8.84 -5.83
N GLY A 66 -4.26 -9.54 -6.32
CA GLY A 66 -3.49 -9.15 -7.49
C GLY A 66 -4.33 -9.02 -8.77
N GLN A 67 -5.28 -9.94 -8.98
CA GLN A 67 -6.17 -9.91 -10.14
C GLN A 67 -7.09 -8.69 -10.17
N ILE A 68 -7.46 -8.18 -8.99
CA ILE A 68 -8.23 -6.93 -8.88
C ILE A 68 -7.42 -5.76 -9.44
N TYR A 69 -6.12 -5.68 -9.14
CA TYR A 69 -5.26 -4.62 -9.67
C TYR A 69 -5.12 -4.71 -11.20
N LEU A 70 -4.92 -5.92 -11.74
CA LEU A 70 -4.81 -6.12 -13.19
C LEU A 70 -6.10 -5.70 -13.93
N SER A 71 -7.25 -6.11 -13.39
CA SER A 71 -8.57 -5.76 -13.94
C SER A 71 -8.81 -4.25 -13.89
N ALA A 72 -8.51 -3.61 -12.75
CA ALA A 72 -8.64 -2.16 -12.61
C ALA A 72 -7.72 -1.39 -13.58
N MET A 73 -6.47 -1.83 -13.75
CA MET A 73 -5.53 -1.25 -14.70
C MET A 73 -6.01 -1.43 -16.15
N GLU A 74 -6.57 -2.59 -16.49
CA GLU A 74 -7.11 -2.88 -17.81
C GLU A 74 -8.32 -1.99 -18.13
N TRP A 75 -9.32 -1.93 -17.24
CA TRP A 75 -10.51 -1.08 -17.43
C TRP A 75 -10.17 0.41 -17.50
N ALA A 76 -9.13 0.84 -16.79
CA ALA A 76 -8.65 2.21 -16.84
C ALA A 76 -7.74 2.51 -18.06
N GLY A 77 -7.32 1.49 -18.82
CA GLY A 77 -6.38 1.67 -19.94
C GLY A 77 -4.95 2.04 -19.51
N ILE A 78 -4.51 1.63 -18.31
CA ILE A 78 -3.25 2.05 -17.70
C ILE A 78 -2.22 0.92 -17.72
N SER A 79 -0.99 1.25 -18.12
CA SER A 79 0.10 0.28 -18.25
C SER A 79 1.02 0.19 -17.03
N SER A 80 0.98 1.18 -16.12
CA SER A 80 1.83 1.23 -14.93
C SER A 80 1.15 1.90 -13.73
N MET A 81 1.57 1.52 -12.54
CA MET A 81 1.01 1.95 -11.27
C MET A 81 2.12 2.39 -10.31
N ILE A 82 1.89 3.48 -9.60
CA ILE A 82 2.77 3.95 -8.52
C ILE A 82 2.32 3.27 -7.22
N VAL A 83 3.27 2.76 -6.44
CA VAL A 83 3.01 2.10 -5.16
C VAL A 83 3.80 2.84 -4.08
N PRO A 84 3.19 3.83 -3.41
CA PRO A 84 3.86 4.57 -2.35
C PRO A 84 3.84 3.77 -1.04
N ASP A 85 4.82 4.00 -0.18
CA ASP A 85 4.89 3.39 1.16
C ASP A 85 4.03 4.16 2.17
N ILE A 86 2.75 4.36 1.84
CA ILE A 86 1.72 4.98 2.67
C ILE A 86 0.41 4.22 2.51
N GLY A 87 -0.47 4.31 3.50
CA GLY A 87 -1.77 3.66 3.47
C GLY A 87 -2.82 4.34 4.36
N LEU A 88 -3.91 3.61 4.58
CA LEU A 88 -5.07 4.13 5.33
C LEU A 88 -4.71 4.57 6.74
N LYS A 89 -3.83 3.83 7.43
CA LYS A 89 -3.38 4.19 8.78
C LYS A 89 -2.73 5.58 8.83
N ASP A 90 -1.98 5.93 7.80
CA ASP A 90 -1.24 7.20 7.73
C ASP A 90 -2.22 8.34 7.45
N GLY A 91 -3.20 8.11 6.57
CA GLY A 91 -4.29 9.05 6.33
C GLY A 91 -5.20 9.25 7.54
N MET A 92 -5.49 8.19 8.31
CA MET A 92 -6.26 8.30 9.56
C MET A 92 -5.50 9.09 10.62
N LEU A 93 -4.19 8.81 10.78
CA LEU A 93 -3.35 9.56 11.71
C LEU A 93 -3.28 11.04 11.31
N GLN A 94 -3.08 11.33 10.02
CA GLN A 94 -3.08 12.70 9.51
C GLN A 94 -4.42 13.40 9.78
N ALA A 95 -5.55 12.74 9.54
CA ALA A 95 -6.87 13.32 9.78
C ALA A 95 -7.11 13.61 11.27
N LEU A 96 -6.72 12.70 12.16
CA LEU A 96 -6.79 12.93 13.60
C LEU A 96 -5.86 14.07 14.03
N PHE A 97 -4.64 14.11 13.48
CA PHE A 97 -3.68 15.15 13.77
C PHE A 97 -4.22 16.53 13.37
N GLU A 98 -4.75 16.67 12.15
CA GLU A 98 -5.41 17.89 11.68
C GLU A 98 -6.63 18.28 12.52
N GLN A 99 -7.36 17.31 13.06
CA GLN A 99 -8.55 17.56 13.89
C GLN A 99 -8.22 18.09 15.29
N TYR A 100 -7.12 17.61 15.90
CA TYR A 100 -6.81 17.90 17.31
C TYR A 100 -5.63 18.84 17.51
N PHE A 101 -4.84 19.11 16.46
CA PHE A 101 -3.62 19.92 16.57
C PHE A 101 -3.53 21.01 15.48
N ASP A 102 -4.55 21.89 15.44
CA ASP A 102 -4.62 23.05 14.53
C ASP A 102 -3.34 23.91 14.52
N GLU A 103 -2.65 24.00 15.66
CA GLU A 103 -1.41 24.78 15.81
C GLU A 103 -0.24 24.25 14.96
N ILE A 104 -0.26 22.98 14.52
CA ILE A 104 0.81 22.34 13.73
C ILE A 104 0.43 22.20 12.25
N SER A 105 -0.65 22.85 11.82
CA SER A 105 -1.06 22.85 10.42
C SER A 105 0.13 23.27 9.52
N PRO A 106 0.45 22.58 8.41
CA PRO A 106 1.63 22.89 7.60
C PRO A 106 1.63 24.31 7.00
N THR A 107 0.48 24.99 7.02
CA THR A 107 0.32 26.40 6.65
C THR A 107 0.66 27.39 7.78
N VAL A 108 0.78 26.92 9.02
CA VAL A 108 1.16 27.69 10.21
C VAL A 108 2.36 26.98 10.82
N HIS A 109 3.58 27.43 10.58
CA HIS A 109 4.74 26.87 11.29
C HIS A 109 4.67 27.31 12.76
N PRO A 110 4.33 26.43 13.72
CA PRO A 110 4.30 26.86 15.10
C PRO A 110 5.73 27.04 15.59
N SER A 111 5.97 28.13 16.31
CA SER A 111 7.24 28.38 16.99
C SER A 111 7.51 27.38 18.13
N ILE A 112 6.49 26.62 18.54
CA ILE A 112 6.50 25.71 19.68
C ILE A 112 5.90 24.38 19.21
N LEU A 113 6.67 23.30 19.32
CA LEU A 113 6.15 21.95 19.06
C LEU A 113 5.22 21.55 20.22
N PRO A 114 4.05 20.96 19.94
CA PRO A 114 3.17 20.50 21.00
C PRO A 114 3.81 19.32 21.73
N VAL A 115 3.60 19.34 23.04
CA VAL A 115 4.02 18.28 23.95
C VAL A 115 2.88 17.27 23.99
N ALA A 116 3.20 15.99 23.82
CA ALA A 116 2.22 14.92 23.84
C ALA A 116 1.65 14.75 25.25
N ASP A 117 0.46 15.30 25.51
CA ASP A 117 -0.29 15.13 26.75
C ASP A 117 -1.15 13.85 26.66
N VAL A 118 -0.49 12.69 26.55
CA VAL A 118 -1.19 11.39 26.57
C VAL A 118 -1.13 10.84 27.99
N GLU A 119 -1.95 11.39 28.89
CA GLU A 119 -2.34 10.63 30.08
C GLU A 119 -3.38 9.57 29.63
N ASN A 120 -2.94 8.32 29.55
CA ASN A 120 -3.83 7.18 29.40
C ASN A 120 -4.72 7.06 30.65
N GLY A 121 -5.83 7.79 30.68
CA GLY A 121 -6.89 7.61 31.67
C GLY A 121 -7.48 6.19 31.56
N PRO A 122 -7.86 5.56 32.69
CA PRO A 122 -8.31 4.19 32.68
C PRO A 122 -9.60 4.05 31.86
N LEU A 123 -9.66 3.00 31.03
CA LEU A 123 -10.85 2.60 30.30
C LEU A 123 -11.92 2.18 31.32
N VAL A 124 -12.99 2.97 31.42
CA VAL A 124 -14.21 2.64 32.18
C VAL A 124 -15.04 1.57 31.47
#